data_AF-A0A0Q0GC23-F1
#
_entry.id   AF-A0A0Q0GC23-F1
#
_cell.length_a   1.000
_cell.length_b   1.000
_cell.length_c   1.000
_cell.angle_alpha   90.00
_cell.angle_beta   90.00
_cell.angle_gamma   90.00
#
_symmetry.space_group_name_H-M   'P 1'
#
loop_
_entity.id
_entity.type
_entity.pdbx_description
1 polymer ?
#
loop_
_entity_poly.entity_id
_entity_poly.type
_entity_poly.pdbx_seq_one_letter_code
_entity_poly.pdbx_strand_id
1 'polypeptide(L)'
;MSDDGFAELAARSEKVRNENRLLLEGLKSFERKLVELVGGLNCTGASDHVTFEEFFDHENEIIGHTFGILFFDGKELWVNYVEEPHPGYEDSRWEYKPIEKIGTDWQRKVSDQKVRDSLIANLLISLDAEFEKTAPVVQSLSQFMTIEKAGIDSDLDELFSGNTKLLESWVKARKSVETDPELSITRSCSHVETVLKGCLKSLGETGYLKDPIEKLGRKVLDILKKSSIIDEATFQMLQGVGTFFVGIATIRNAKSASHGKDDEYVPPTSDLAQTVNHLAGVASVFVMKQTDIYLKSK
;
A
#
# COMPACT_ATOMS: atom_id res chain seq x y z
N MET A 1 41.96 57.21 8.58
CA MET A 1 41.60 55.80 8.31
C MET A 1 41.85 55.59 6.84
N SER A 2 42.73 54.68 6.45
CA SER A 2 43.05 54.43 5.03
C SER A 2 41.96 53.56 4.40
N ASP A 3 41.64 53.83 3.13
CA ASP A 3 40.69 53.04 2.35
C ASP A 3 41.06 51.55 2.30
N ASP A 4 42.35 51.22 2.42
CA ASP A 4 42.86 49.85 2.55
C ASP A 4 42.31 49.09 3.77
N GLY A 5 42.08 49.78 4.91
CA GLY A 5 41.57 49.14 6.12
C GLY A 5 40.11 48.70 5.99
N PHE A 6 39.30 49.49 5.30
CA PHE A 6 37.91 49.15 5.02
C PHE A 6 37.78 48.07 3.94
N ALA A 7 38.68 48.07 2.94
CA ALA A 7 38.73 47.03 1.93
C ALA A 7 39.07 45.65 2.52
N GLU A 8 40.08 45.57 3.40
CA GLU A 8 40.46 44.33 4.10
C GLU A 8 39.34 43.85 5.04
N LEU A 9 38.70 44.76 5.78
CA LEU A 9 37.55 44.43 6.62
C LEU A 9 36.38 43.88 5.80
N ALA A 10 36.11 44.46 4.64
CA ALA A 10 35.07 43.98 3.73
C ALA A 10 35.37 42.57 3.21
N ALA A 11 36.61 42.32 2.78
CA ALA A 11 37.02 41.00 2.29
C ALA A 11 36.89 39.91 3.37
N ARG A 12 37.33 40.20 4.61
CA ARG A 12 37.19 39.26 5.73
C ARG A 12 35.73 39.03 6.14
N SER A 13 34.93 40.10 6.15
CA SER A 13 33.50 40.01 6.43
C SER A 13 32.79 39.11 5.43
N GLU A 14 33.13 39.24 4.14
CA GLU A 14 32.53 38.41 3.10
C GLU A 14 32.91 36.94 3.22
N LYS A 15 34.16 36.65 3.60
CA LYS A 15 34.60 35.28 3.89
C LYS A 15 33.75 34.65 5.01
N VAL A 16 33.53 35.38 6.12
CA VAL A 16 32.70 34.89 7.24
C VAL A 16 31.24 34.69 6.81
N ARG A 17 30.66 35.62 6.04
CA ARG A 17 29.30 35.47 5.51
C ARG A 17 29.16 34.22 4.64
N ASN A 18 30.16 33.94 3.79
CA ASN A 18 30.13 32.76 2.94
C ASN A 18 30.18 31.46 3.74
N GLU A 19 31.04 31.37 4.77
CA GLU A 19 31.08 30.19 5.65
C GLU A 19 29.76 29.99 6.40
N ASN A 20 29.15 31.07 6.90
CA ASN A 20 27.84 31.01 7.58
C ASN A 20 26.72 30.55 6.61
N ARG A 21 26.78 30.95 5.34
CA ARG A 21 25.86 30.47 4.30
C ARG A 21 26.04 28.97 4.06
N LEU A 22 27.27 28.50 3.92
CA LEU A 22 27.57 27.07 3.71
C LEU A 22 27.13 26.21 4.90
N LEU A 23 27.24 26.72 6.14
CA LEU A 23 26.72 26.07 7.33
C LEU A 23 25.20 25.83 7.24
N LEU A 24 24.43 26.87 6.94
CA LEU A 24 22.97 26.76 6.78
C LEU A 24 22.60 25.83 5.63
N GLU A 25 23.30 25.90 4.50
CA GLU A 25 23.10 24.97 3.37
C GLU A 25 23.39 23.52 3.75
N GLY A 26 24.41 23.29 4.59
CA GLY A 26 24.71 21.98 5.16
C GLY A 26 23.56 21.44 5.99
N LEU A 27 22.98 22.26 6.88
CA LEU A 27 21.81 21.90 7.69
C LEU A 27 20.58 21.62 6.83
N LYS A 28 20.29 22.44 5.82
CA LYS A 28 19.19 22.18 4.87
C LYS A 28 19.41 20.91 4.05
N SER A 29 20.66 20.61 3.69
CA SER A 29 20.98 19.36 2.99
C SER A 29 20.76 18.14 3.89
N PHE A 30 21.10 18.26 5.17
CA PHE A 30 20.82 17.24 6.17
C PHE A 30 19.31 17.04 6.36
N GLU A 31 18.53 18.12 6.52
CA GLU A 31 17.06 18.07 6.58
C GLU A 31 16.46 17.35 5.36
N ARG A 32 16.86 17.72 4.15
CA ARG A 32 16.37 17.05 2.93
C ARG A 32 16.63 15.55 2.92
N LYS A 33 17.79 15.11 3.43
CA LYS A 33 18.09 13.68 3.55
C LYS A 33 17.18 12.99 4.57
N LEU A 34 16.87 13.65 5.69
CA LEU A 34 15.90 13.11 6.65
C LEU A 34 14.52 12.98 5.99
N VAL A 35 14.05 14.01 5.29
CA VAL A 35 12.77 13.98 4.56
C VAL A 35 12.75 12.88 3.50
N GLU A 36 13.84 12.68 2.76
CA GLU A 36 13.95 11.60 1.77
C GLU A 36 13.84 10.20 2.42
N LEU A 37 14.45 10.01 3.59
CA LEU A 37 14.52 8.71 4.25
C LEU A 37 13.26 8.37 5.06
N VAL A 38 12.68 9.35 5.73
CA VAL A 38 11.61 9.13 6.71
C VAL A 38 10.36 10.00 6.49
N GLY A 39 10.37 10.88 5.50
CA GLY A 39 9.25 11.73 5.17
C GLY A 39 8.00 10.93 4.82
N GLY A 40 6.87 11.31 5.42
CA GLY A 40 5.58 10.64 5.22
C GLY A 40 5.34 9.40 6.09
N LEU A 41 6.32 8.95 6.89
CA LEU A 41 6.18 7.81 7.80
C LEU A 41 5.65 8.17 9.20
N ASN A 42 5.11 9.39 9.40
CA ASN A 42 4.73 9.93 10.73
C ASN A 42 5.84 9.77 11.80
N CYS A 43 7.10 9.80 11.37
CA CYS A 43 8.25 9.63 12.24
C CYS A 43 8.81 11.00 12.64
N THR A 44 9.01 11.21 13.94
CA THR A 44 9.59 12.43 14.52
C THR A 44 10.79 12.06 15.36
N GLY A 45 11.74 12.99 15.55
CA GLY A 45 12.90 12.74 16.39
C GLY A 45 13.44 13.99 17.07
N ALA A 46 14.09 13.78 18.21
CA ALA A 46 14.78 14.81 18.97
C ALA A 46 16.25 14.42 19.19
N SER A 47 17.15 15.40 19.09
CA SER A 47 18.53 15.25 19.53
C SER A 47 18.64 15.27 21.06
N ASP A 48 19.84 14.95 21.55
CA ASP A 48 20.24 15.31 22.92
C ASP A 48 20.21 16.83 23.13
N HIS A 49 20.17 17.24 24.40
CA HIS A 49 20.16 18.65 24.78
C HIS A 49 21.44 19.38 24.39
N VAL A 50 21.27 20.62 23.92
CA VAL A 50 22.31 21.55 23.51
C VAL A 50 22.16 22.82 24.31
N THR A 51 23.20 23.21 25.06
CA THR A 51 23.27 24.54 25.69
C THR A 51 23.63 25.57 24.63
N PHE A 52 22.70 26.49 24.33
CA PHE A 52 22.84 27.54 23.34
C PHE A 52 23.56 28.77 23.87
N GLU A 53 23.20 29.24 25.05
CA GLU A 53 23.75 30.46 25.67
C GLU A 53 23.86 30.27 27.18
N GLU A 54 24.82 30.94 27.80
CA GLU A 54 25.00 31.00 29.25
C GLU A 54 25.04 32.48 29.65
N PHE A 55 24.31 32.83 30.71
CA PHE A 55 24.26 34.17 31.26
C PHE A 55 25.12 34.21 32.51
N PHE A 56 25.96 35.23 32.60
CA PHE A 56 26.91 35.40 33.70
C PHE A 56 26.59 36.66 34.48
N ASP A 57 26.79 36.61 35.80
CA ASP A 57 26.75 37.81 36.63
C ASP A 57 28.07 38.59 36.59
N HIS A 58 28.15 39.61 37.44
CA HIS A 58 29.31 40.48 37.61
C HIS A 58 30.52 39.78 38.24
N GLU A 59 30.34 38.63 38.88
CA GLU A 59 31.39 37.79 39.45
C GLU A 59 31.80 36.66 38.48
N ASN A 60 31.23 36.65 37.26
CA ASN A 60 31.44 35.65 36.22
C ASN A 60 30.92 34.25 36.63
N GLU A 61 29.88 34.20 37.46
CA GLU A 61 29.13 32.99 37.79
C GLU A 61 27.93 32.82 36.86
N ILE A 62 27.60 31.57 36.48
CA ILE A 62 26.45 31.27 35.62
C ILE A 62 25.16 31.49 36.42
N ILE A 63 24.36 32.46 36.00
CA ILE A 63 23.05 32.77 36.60
C ILE A 63 21.87 32.28 35.77
N GLY A 64 22.12 31.80 34.56
CA GLY A 64 21.12 31.19 33.71
C GLY A 64 21.70 30.67 32.40
N HIS A 65 20.86 30.00 31.62
CA HIS A 65 21.24 29.45 30.32
C HIS A 65 20.03 29.26 29.41
N THR A 66 20.28 29.34 28.12
CA THR A 66 19.33 28.88 27.09
C THR A 66 19.78 27.52 26.63
N PHE A 67 18.91 26.51 26.69
CA PHE A 67 19.20 25.18 26.15
C PHE A 67 18.02 24.64 25.37
N GLY A 68 18.25 23.61 24.57
CA GLY A 68 17.19 23.02 23.77
C GLY A 68 17.64 21.80 22.97
N ILE A 69 16.90 21.47 21.93
CA ILE A 69 17.10 20.29 21.09
C ILE A 69 16.95 20.66 19.62
N LEU A 70 17.65 19.91 18.75
CA LEU A 70 17.32 19.84 17.34
C LEU A 70 16.21 18.80 17.17
N PHE A 71 15.08 19.22 16.60
CA PHE A 71 13.88 18.41 16.44
C PHE A 71 13.53 18.27 14.97
N PHE A 72 13.19 17.06 14.54
CA PHE A 72 12.65 16.78 13.21
C PHE A 72 11.20 16.33 13.34
N ASP A 73 10.28 17.04 12.71
CA ASP A 73 8.83 16.80 12.83
C ASP A 73 8.26 15.86 11.75
N GLY A 74 9.13 15.25 10.94
CA GLY A 74 8.73 14.46 9.77
C GLY A 74 8.76 15.25 8.46
N LYS A 75 8.96 16.58 8.50
CA LYS A 75 8.96 17.48 7.34
C LYS A 75 10.14 18.45 7.33
N GLU A 76 10.48 19.03 8.47
CA GLU A 76 11.56 20.03 8.57
C GLU A 76 12.24 20.00 9.95
N LEU A 77 13.39 20.66 10.02
CA LEU A 77 14.17 20.80 11.25
C LEU A 77 13.80 22.07 12.01
N TRP A 78 13.56 21.88 13.29
CA TRP A 78 13.26 22.90 14.27
C TRP A 78 14.30 22.88 15.38
N VAL A 79 14.55 24.03 15.98
CA VAL A 79 15.18 24.09 17.30
C VAL A 79 14.11 24.44 18.31
N ASN A 80 13.88 23.51 19.24
CA ASN A 80 13.03 23.75 20.39
C ASN A 80 13.94 24.13 21.55
N TYR A 81 13.67 25.22 22.26
CA TYR A 81 14.55 25.71 23.32
C TYR A 81 13.77 26.38 24.45
N VAL A 82 14.44 26.55 25.58
CA VAL A 82 13.93 27.19 26.79
C VAL A 82 15.06 27.95 27.48
N GLU A 83 14.70 29.04 28.15
CA GLU A 83 15.61 29.85 28.98
C GLU A 83 15.37 29.54 30.47
N GLU A 84 16.43 29.24 31.21
CA GLU A 84 16.37 28.91 32.63
C GLU A 84 17.44 29.64 33.47
N PRO A 85 17.06 30.38 34.54
CA PRO A 85 15.70 30.71 34.92
C PRO A 85 15.06 31.71 33.94
N HIS A 86 13.75 31.61 33.70
CA HIS A 86 13.07 32.54 32.80
C HIS A 86 13.13 33.97 33.37
N PRO A 87 13.46 35.01 32.56
CA PRO A 87 13.37 36.41 32.97
C PRO A 87 11.91 36.87 33.15
N GLY A 88 11.22 36.35 34.16
CA GLY A 88 9.82 36.63 34.47
C GLY A 88 9.28 35.79 35.64
N TYR A 89 8.06 36.11 36.09
CA TYR A 89 7.32 35.31 37.09
C TYR A 89 6.48 34.19 36.44
N GLU A 90 6.64 33.96 35.12
CA GLU A 90 5.92 32.92 34.38
C GLU A 90 6.76 31.64 34.26
N ASP A 91 6.10 30.49 34.25
CA ASP A 91 6.75 29.19 34.03
C ASP A 91 7.49 29.17 32.69
N SER A 92 8.72 28.65 32.68
CA SER A 92 9.53 28.49 31.47
C SER A 92 8.76 27.69 30.41
N ARG A 93 8.51 28.31 29.25
CA ARG A 93 7.85 27.66 28.10
C ARG A 93 8.88 27.32 27.02
N TRP A 94 8.69 26.16 26.41
CA TRP A 94 9.44 25.78 25.21
C TRP A 94 9.00 26.63 24.03
N GLU A 95 9.97 27.30 23.41
CA GLU A 95 9.81 27.97 22.13
C GLU A 95 10.40 27.12 21.01
N TYR A 96 9.98 27.37 19.77
CA TYR A 96 10.51 26.68 18.60
C TYR A 96 10.75 27.62 17.44
N LYS A 97 11.85 27.40 16.71
CA LYS A 97 12.23 28.19 15.54
C LYS A 97 12.79 27.27 14.44
N PRO A 98 12.47 27.53 13.16
CA PRO A 98 13.10 26.80 12.06
C PRO A 98 14.60 27.15 12.02
N ILE A 99 15.43 26.24 11.51
CA ILE A 99 16.90 26.37 11.46
C ILE A 99 17.42 27.65 10.78
N GLU A 100 16.60 28.26 9.92
CA GLU A 100 16.89 29.51 9.21
C GLU A 100 16.81 30.74 10.11
N LYS A 101 16.09 30.65 11.24
CA LYS A 101 15.76 31.79 12.12
C LYS A 101 16.51 31.81 13.46
N ILE A 102 17.35 30.81 13.76
CA ILE A 102 18.02 30.65 15.07
C ILE A 102 19.37 31.39 15.20
N GLY A 103 19.83 32.07 14.14
CA GLY A 103 21.14 32.73 14.13
C GLY A 103 22.32 31.76 13.98
N THR A 104 23.48 32.29 13.58
CA THR A 104 24.63 31.47 13.18
C THR A 104 25.27 30.71 14.34
N ASP A 105 25.34 31.27 15.55
CA ASP A 105 25.98 30.58 16.67
C ASP A 105 25.21 29.34 17.10
N TRP A 106 23.88 29.42 17.12
CA TRP A 106 23.03 28.27 17.39
C TRP A 106 23.09 27.26 16.23
N GLN A 107 23.12 27.72 14.98
CA GLN A 107 23.36 26.84 13.82
C GLN A 107 24.65 26.04 13.96
N ARG A 108 25.75 26.64 14.45
CA ARG A 108 27.01 25.93 14.70
C ARG A 108 26.83 24.85 15.76
N LYS A 109 26.14 25.17 16.86
CA LYS A 109 25.91 24.23 17.97
C LYS A 109 25.06 23.02 17.55
N VAL A 110 23.97 23.23 16.82
CA VAL A 110 23.15 22.10 16.32
C VAL A 110 23.78 21.34 15.16
N SER A 111 24.80 21.91 14.52
CA SER A 111 25.59 21.23 13.49
C SER A 111 26.65 20.31 14.07
N ASP A 112 26.84 20.29 15.39
CA ASP A 112 27.76 19.37 16.04
C ASP A 112 27.40 17.91 15.70
N GLN A 113 28.42 17.11 15.42
CA GLN A 113 28.26 15.73 15.01
C GLN A 113 27.45 14.92 16.03
N LYS A 114 27.68 15.12 17.34
CA LYS A 114 26.97 14.41 18.41
C LYS A 114 25.47 14.73 18.41
N VAL A 115 25.11 15.98 18.14
CA VAL A 115 23.71 16.42 18.07
C VAL A 115 23.01 15.74 16.90
N ARG A 116 23.65 15.72 15.72
CA ARG A 116 23.09 15.02 14.55
C ARG A 116 22.98 13.52 14.76
N ASP A 117 24.00 12.90 15.35
CA ASP A 117 24.02 11.45 15.59
C ASP A 117 22.95 11.04 16.62
N SER A 118 22.76 11.82 17.69
CA SER A 118 21.68 11.57 18.66
C SER A 118 20.29 11.71 18.04
N LEU A 119 20.08 12.70 17.18
CA LEU A 119 18.82 12.84 16.42
C LEU A 119 18.57 11.62 15.52
N ILE A 120 19.59 11.17 14.78
CA ILE A 120 19.47 9.97 13.92
C ILE A 120 19.15 8.74 14.77
N ALA A 121 19.83 8.54 15.89
CA ALA A 121 19.58 7.43 16.80
C ALA A 121 18.13 7.44 17.32
N ASN A 122 17.62 8.62 17.69
CA ASN A 122 16.23 8.78 18.13
C ASN A 122 15.22 8.49 17.01
N LEU A 123 15.51 8.93 15.78
CA LEU A 123 14.69 8.62 14.60
C LEU A 123 14.64 7.11 14.30
N LEU A 124 15.76 6.39 14.44
CA LEU A 124 15.78 4.93 14.28
C LEU A 124 14.85 4.25 15.29
N ILE A 125 14.89 4.65 16.56
CA ILE A 125 13.98 4.15 17.60
C ILE A 125 12.52 4.46 17.25
N SER A 126 12.24 5.67 16.77
CA SER A 126 10.88 6.05 16.37
C SER A 126 10.38 5.26 15.16
N LEU A 127 11.24 4.94 14.19
CA LEU A 127 10.90 4.09 13.05
C LEU A 127 10.58 2.66 13.48
N ASP A 128 11.43 2.07 14.32
CA ASP A 128 11.19 0.73 14.85
C ASP A 128 9.86 0.67 15.62
N ALA A 129 9.59 1.69 16.45
CA ALA A 129 8.32 1.79 17.17
C ALA A 129 7.11 1.91 16.23
N GLU A 130 7.23 2.62 15.11
CA GLU A 130 6.14 2.74 14.13
C GLU A 130 5.92 1.44 13.34
N PHE A 131 7.00 0.73 13.02
CA PHE A 131 6.93 -0.62 12.44
C PHE A 131 6.22 -1.60 13.38
N GLU A 132 6.61 -1.66 14.65
CA GLU A 132 6.04 -2.57 15.65
C GLU A 132 4.55 -2.28 15.92
N LYS A 133 4.08 -1.04 15.73
CA LYS A 133 2.64 -0.72 15.78
C LYS A 133 1.90 -1.21 14.53
N THR A 134 2.51 -1.08 13.36
CA THR A 134 1.85 -1.30 12.07
C THR A 134 1.85 -2.78 11.66
N ALA A 135 2.95 -3.50 11.89
CA ALA A 135 3.12 -4.88 11.45
C ALA A 135 2.04 -5.85 11.99
N PRO A 136 1.66 -5.81 13.28
CA PRO A 136 0.60 -6.68 13.81
C PRO A 136 -0.77 -6.41 13.17
N VAL A 137 -1.07 -5.14 12.86
CA VAL A 137 -2.32 -4.76 12.20
C VAL A 137 -2.38 -5.32 10.79
N VAL A 138 -1.29 -5.18 10.02
CA VAL A 138 -1.17 -5.78 8.68
C VAL A 138 -1.35 -7.29 8.75
N GLN A 139 -0.68 -7.97 9.69
CA GLN A 139 -0.81 -9.41 9.88
C GLN A 139 -2.26 -9.83 10.19
N SER A 140 -2.94 -9.11 11.09
CA SER A 140 -4.34 -9.39 11.44
C SER A 140 -5.27 -9.20 10.23
N LEU A 141 -5.06 -8.18 9.42
CA LEU A 141 -5.84 -7.94 8.21
C LEU A 141 -5.61 -9.04 7.17
N SER A 142 -4.36 -9.48 6.97
CA SER A 142 -4.05 -10.61 6.08
C SER A 142 -4.69 -11.92 6.55
N GLN A 143 -4.74 -12.16 7.87
CA GLN A 143 -5.44 -13.32 8.44
C GLN A 143 -6.94 -13.24 8.20
N PHE A 144 -7.56 -12.08 8.40
CA PHE A 144 -8.98 -11.86 8.11
C PHE A 144 -9.30 -12.16 6.64
N MET A 145 -8.51 -11.62 5.70
CA MET A 145 -8.69 -11.91 4.27
C MET A 145 -8.53 -13.41 3.95
N THR A 146 -7.62 -14.09 4.63
CA THR A 146 -7.43 -15.55 4.47
C THR A 146 -8.65 -16.33 4.94
N ILE A 147 -9.27 -15.91 6.06
CA ILE A 147 -10.49 -16.53 6.60
C ILE A 147 -11.67 -16.31 5.64
N GLU A 148 -11.87 -15.09 5.15
CA GLU A 148 -12.94 -14.79 4.18
C GLU A 148 -12.77 -15.58 2.87
N LYS A 149 -11.53 -15.68 2.38
CA LYS A 149 -11.19 -16.55 1.23
C LYS A 149 -11.57 -18.00 1.49
N ALA A 150 -11.23 -18.53 2.66
CA ALA A 150 -11.58 -19.90 3.05
C ALA A 150 -13.10 -20.11 3.19
N GLY A 151 -13.84 -19.07 3.60
CA GLY A 151 -15.30 -19.07 3.65
C GLY A 151 -15.93 -19.24 2.26
N ILE A 152 -15.54 -18.40 1.29
CA ILE A 152 -15.99 -18.52 -0.11
C ILE A 152 -15.64 -19.90 -0.68
N ASP A 153 -14.44 -20.38 -0.36
CA ASP A 153 -13.95 -21.67 -0.79
C ASP A 153 -14.80 -22.84 -0.23
N SER A 154 -15.17 -22.77 1.05
CA SER A 154 -16.04 -23.74 1.72
C SER A 154 -17.45 -23.74 1.14
N ASP A 155 -18.01 -22.56 0.90
CA ASP A 155 -19.34 -22.43 0.29
C ASP A 155 -19.37 -23.05 -1.11
N LEU A 156 -18.34 -22.80 -1.92
CA LEU A 156 -18.22 -23.40 -3.26
C LEU A 156 -18.00 -24.92 -3.20
N ASP A 157 -17.20 -25.43 -2.25
CA ASP A 157 -17.04 -26.87 -2.02
C ASP A 157 -18.41 -27.54 -1.72
N GLU A 158 -19.22 -26.94 -0.84
CA GLU A 158 -20.57 -27.44 -0.53
C GLU A 158 -21.49 -27.40 -1.75
N LEU A 159 -21.49 -26.29 -2.50
CA LEU A 159 -22.36 -26.08 -3.66
C LEU A 159 -22.03 -27.03 -4.82
N PHE A 160 -20.78 -27.47 -4.95
CA PHE A 160 -20.37 -28.47 -5.95
C PHE A 160 -20.38 -29.92 -5.43
N SER A 161 -20.63 -30.16 -4.15
CA SER A 161 -20.57 -31.49 -3.52
C SER A 161 -21.45 -32.54 -4.21
N GLY A 162 -22.59 -32.13 -4.76
CA GLY A 162 -23.51 -32.99 -5.53
C GLY A 162 -23.00 -33.39 -6.93
N ASN A 163 -21.86 -32.84 -7.39
CA ASN A 163 -21.28 -33.14 -8.69
C ASN A 163 -19.75 -33.27 -8.60
N THR A 164 -19.28 -34.48 -8.31
CA THR A 164 -17.85 -34.80 -8.08
C THR A 164 -16.93 -34.31 -9.20
N LYS A 165 -17.36 -34.40 -10.46
CA LYS A 165 -16.56 -33.95 -11.61
C LYS A 165 -16.37 -32.43 -11.61
N LEU A 166 -17.42 -31.69 -11.29
CA LEU A 166 -17.36 -30.22 -11.22
C LEU A 166 -16.52 -29.79 -10.01
N LEU A 167 -16.75 -30.41 -8.85
CA LEU A 167 -15.94 -30.18 -7.65
C LEU A 167 -14.45 -30.40 -7.93
N GLU A 168 -14.07 -31.56 -8.48
CA GLU A 168 -12.68 -31.86 -8.81
C GLU A 168 -12.07 -30.84 -9.77
N SER A 169 -12.82 -30.41 -10.79
CA SER A 169 -12.34 -29.43 -11.76
C SER A 169 -12.12 -28.05 -11.13
N TRP A 170 -12.99 -27.61 -10.22
CA TRP A 170 -12.84 -26.36 -9.48
C TRP A 170 -11.68 -26.43 -8.48
N VAL A 171 -11.61 -27.51 -7.68
CA VAL A 171 -10.51 -27.73 -6.70
C VAL A 171 -9.15 -27.78 -7.38
N LYS A 172 -9.04 -28.36 -8.59
CA LYS A 172 -7.79 -28.35 -9.37
C LYS A 172 -7.37 -26.94 -9.78
N ALA A 173 -8.32 -26.06 -10.08
CA ALA A 173 -8.05 -24.67 -10.41
C ALA A 173 -7.63 -23.87 -9.16
N ARG A 174 -8.33 -24.08 -8.04
CA ARG A 174 -8.01 -23.47 -6.73
C ARG A 174 -6.60 -23.85 -6.25
N LYS A 175 -6.24 -25.13 -6.30
CA LYS A 175 -4.93 -25.63 -5.82
C LYS A 175 -3.73 -25.05 -6.58
N SER A 176 -3.92 -24.52 -7.79
CA SER A 176 -2.84 -23.90 -8.56
C SER A 176 -2.74 -22.40 -8.37
N VAL A 177 -3.63 -21.74 -7.61
CA VAL A 177 -3.62 -20.27 -7.47
C VAL A 177 -2.26 -19.74 -7.02
N GLU A 178 -1.71 -20.30 -5.94
CA GLU A 178 -0.44 -19.82 -5.37
C GLU A 178 0.79 -20.34 -6.14
N THR A 179 0.72 -21.57 -6.67
CA THR A 179 1.88 -22.24 -7.28
C THR A 179 2.05 -21.92 -8.76
N ASP A 180 0.95 -21.67 -9.47
CA ASP A 180 0.92 -21.39 -10.90
C ASP A 180 -0.35 -20.59 -11.26
N PRO A 181 -0.33 -19.25 -11.06
CA PRO A 181 -1.46 -18.37 -11.34
C PRO A 181 -1.98 -18.47 -12.78
N GLU A 182 -1.09 -18.63 -13.77
CA GLU A 182 -1.46 -18.79 -15.20
C GLU A 182 -2.29 -20.07 -15.41
N LEU A 183 -1.85 -21.17 -14.81
CA LEU A 183 -2.54 -22.45 -14.86
C LEU A 183 -3.87 -22.41 -14.10
N SER A 184 -3.95 -21.72 -12.96
CA SER A 184 -5.19 -21.54 -12.22
C SER A 184 -6.26 -20.82 -13.06
N ILE A 185 -5.89 -19.74 -13.74
CA ILE A 185 -6.78 -19.02 -14.66
C ILE A 185 -7.23 -19.94 -15.79
N THR A 186 -6.31 -20.69 -16.38
CA THR A 186 -6.61 -21.65 -17.45
C THR A 186 -7.60 -22.72 -17.00
N ARG A 187 -7.37 -23.32 -15.82
CA ARG A 187 -8.26 -24.34 -15.24
C ARG A 187 -9.62 -23.77 -14.84
N SER A 188 -9.67 -22.54 -14.33
CA SER A 188 -10.93 -21.85 -13.99
C SER A 188 -11.78 -21.61 -15.25
N CYS A 189 -11.13 -21.23 -16.35
CA CYS A 189 -11.76 -21.11 -17.67
C CYS A 189 -12.31 -22.47 -18.17
N SER A 190 -11.52 -23.55 -18.05
CA SER A 190 -11.98 -24.91 -18.38
C SER A 190 -13.13 -25.41 -17.48
N HIS A 191 -13.17 -25.01 -16.21
CA HIS A 191 -14.26 -25.32 -15.29
C HIS A 191 -15.57 -24.69 -15.80
N VAL A 192 -15.56 -23.39 -16.11
CA VAL A 192 -16.72 -22.69 -16.70
C VAL A 192 -17.22 -23.38 -17.98
N GLU A 193 -16.31 -23.74 -18.90
CA GLU A 193 -16.69 -24.48 -20.11
C GLU A 193 -17.40 -25.79 -19.78
N THR A 194 -16.88 -26.53 -18.79
CA THR A 194 -17.43 -27.82 -18.38
C THR A 194 -18.84 -27.64 -17.80
N VAL A 195 -19.05 -26.62 -16.98
CA VAL A 195 -20.35 -26.30 -16.37
C VAL A 195 -21.36 -25.91 -17.44
N LEU A 196 -21.02 -24.99 -18.34
CA LEU A 196 -21.93 -24.54 -19.40
C LEU A 196 -22.31 -25.68 -20.35
N LYS A 197 -21.34 -26.52 -20.75
CA LYS A 197 -21.60 -27.74 -21.54
C LYS A 197 -22.51 -28.71 -20.77
N GLY A 198 -22.33 -28.84 -19.46
CA GLY A 198 -23.21 -29.62 -18.59
C GLY A 198 -24.64 -29.09 -18.58
N CYS A 199 -24.82 -27.78 -18.40
CA CYS A 199 -26.14 -27.14 -18.42
C CYS A 199 -26.84 -27.34 -19.76
N LEU A 200 -26.16 -27.08 -20.88
CA LEU A 200 -26.70 -27.29 -22.23
C LEU A 200 -27.08 -28.76 -22.48
N LYS A 201 -26.27 -29.71 -21.98
CA LYS A 201 -26.61 -31.14 -22.02
C LYS A 201 -27.93 -31.43 -21.31
N SER A 202 -28.09 -30.93 -20.08
CA SER A 202 -29.31 -31.14 -19.29
C SER A 202 -30.53 -30.47 -19.92
N LEU A 203 -30.33 -29.34 -20.60
CA LEU A 203 -31.37 -28.63 -21.36
C LEU A 203 -31.75 -29.34 -22.68
N GLY A 204 -31.05 -30.41 -23.08
CA GLY A 204 -31.33 -31.18 -24.29
C GLY A 204 -30.75 -30.56 -25.57
N GLU A 205 -29.86 -29.57 -25.45
CA GLU A 205 -29.21 -28.96 -26.60
C GLU A 205 -28.16 -29.89 -27.24
N THR A 206 -27.83 -29.62 -28.50
CA THR A 206 -26.79 -30.37 -29.24
C THR A 206 -25.87 -29.42 -30.03
N GLY A 207 -24.79 -29.96 -30.59
CA GLY A 207 -23.88 -29.19 -31.46
C GLY A 207 -23.04 -28.10 -30.77
N TYR A 208 -22.98 -28.07 -29.43
CA TYR A 208 -22.26 -27.04 -28.66
C TYR A 208 -20.84 -27.44 -28.23
N LEU A 209 -20.38 -28.68 -28.48
CA LEU A 209 -19.14 -29.19 -27.90
C LEU A 209 -17.88 -28.38 -28.25
N LYS A 210 -17.88 -27.74 -29.43
CA LYS A 210 -16.78 -26.91 -29.95
C LYS A 210 -17.01 -25.41 -29.78
N ASP A 211 -18.11 -25.00 -29.16
CA ASP A 211 -18.42 -23.59 -29.01
C ASP A 211 -17.51 -22.95 -27.94
N PRO A 212 -17.04 -21.70 -28.16
CA PRO A 212 -16.31 -20.95 -27.14
C PRO A 212 -17.22 -20.57 -25.97
N ILE A 213 -16.62 -20.24 -24.82
CA ILE A 213 -17.34 -19.87 -23.57
C ILE A 213 -18.44 -18.83 -23.82
N GLU A 214 -18.14 -17.76 -24.57
CA GLU A 214 -19.11 -16.70 -24.87
C GLU A 214 -20.37 -17.25 -25.55
N LYS A 215 -20.18 -18.17 -26.50
CA LYS A 215 -21.28 -18.79 -27.26
C LYS A 215 -22.02 -19.83 -26.42
N LEU A 216 -21.31 -20.59 -25.59
CA LEU A 216 -21.91 -21.52 -24.63
C LEU A 216 -22.80 -20.76 -23.63
N GLY A 217 -22.27 -19.69 -23.03
CA GLY A 217 -22.99 -18.84 -22.08
C GLY A 217 -24.24 -18.24 -22.70
N ARG A 218 -24.10 -17.64 -23.91
CA ARG A 218 -25.24 -17.07 -24.64
C ARG A 218 -26.34 -18.09 -24.91
N LYS A 219 -25.99 -19.31 -25.34
CA LYS A 219 -26.97 -20.39 -25.57
C LYS A 219 -27.75 -20.75 -24.31
N VAL A 220 -27.07 -20.88 -23.16
CA VAL A 220 -27.76 -21.15 -21.88
C VAL A 220 -28.71 -20.01 -21.54
N LEU A 221 -28.23 -18.76 -21.62
CA LEU A 221 -29.03 -17.57 -21.35
C LEU A 221 -30.27 -17.47 -22.26
N ASP A 222 -30.12 -17.74 -23.56
CA ASP A 222 -31.22 -17.68 -24.53
C ASP A 222 -32.32 -18.71 -24.23
N ILE A 223 -31.97 -19.88 -23.69
CA ILE A 223 -32.93 -20.91 -23.27
C ILE A 223 -33.65 -20.48 -22.00
N LEU A 224 -32.87 -20.03 -21.00
CA LEU A 224 -33.40 -19.57 -19.72
C LEU A 224 -34.32 -18.35 -19.88
N LYS A 225 -34.01 -17.42 -20.79
CA LYS A 225 -34.84 -16.25 -21.11
C LYS A 225 -36.22 -16.60 -21.66
N LYS A 226 -36.29 -17.66 -22.49
CA LYS A 226 -37.56 -18.09 -23.11
C LYS A 226 -38.51 -18.70 -22.09
N SER A 227 -38.03 -18.98 -20.89
CA SER A 227 -38.83 -19.43 -19.77
C SER A 227 -39.46 -18.24 -19.05
N SER A 228 -40.76 -18.28 -18.77
CA SER A 228 -41.41 -17.35 -17.83
C SER A 228 -41.13 -17.70 -16.36
N ILE A 229 -40.17 -18.61 -16.11
CA ILE A 229 -39.82 -19.15 -14.79
C ILE A 229 -38.84 -18.21 -14.07
N ILE A 230 -38.01 -17.49 -14.82
CA ILE A 230 -36.99 -16.59 -14.28
C ILE A 230 -37.49 -15.15 -14.44
N ASP A 231 -37.49 -14.39 -13.34
CA ASP A 231 -37.86 -12.97 -13.36
C ASP A 231 -36.79 -12.10 -14.04
N GLU A 232 -37.18 -10.89 -14.42
CA GLU A 232 -36.32 -9.96 -15.16
C GLU A 232 -35.04 -9.57 -14.39
N ALA A 233 -35.11 -9.41 -13.06
CA ALA A 233 -33.94 -9.03 -12.26
C ALA A 233 -32.93 -10.19 -12.19
N THR A 234 -33.41 -11.42 -11.97
CA THR A 234 -32.58 -12.63 -12.01
C THR A 234 -31.99 -12.83 -13.41
N PHE A 235 -32.73 -12.51 -14.47
CA PHE A 235 -32.22 -12.57 -15.84
C PHE A 235 -31.10 -11.55 -16.10
N GLN A 236 -31.21 -10.33 -15.58
CA GLN A 236 -30.13 -9.34 -15.67
C GLN A 236 -28.87 -9.80 -14.93
N MET A 237 -29.00 -10.44 -13.76
CA MET A 237 -27.86 -11.05 -13.07
C MET A 237 -27.20 -12.15 -13.91
N LEU A 238 -28.00 -12.99 -14.56
CA LEU A 238 -27.51 -14.02 -15.48
C LEU A 238 -26.73 -13.43 -16.67
N GLN A 239 -27.19 -12.29 -17.22
CA GLN A 239 -26.42 -11.56 -18.24
C GLN A 239 -25.09 -11.04 -17.69
N GLY A 240 -25.08 -10.49 -16.48
CA GLY A 240 -23.85 -10.06 -15.80
C GLY A 240 -22.85 -11.21 -15.61
N VAL A 241 -23.33 -12.39 -15.23
CA VAL A 241 -22.54 -13.62 -15.18
C VAL A 241 -21.97 -14.00 -16.55
N GLY A 242 -22.75 -13.80 -17.62
CA GLY A 242 -22.26 -13.93 -18.99
C GLY A 242 -21.01 -13.08 -19.25
N THR A 243 -21.01 -11.83 -18.78
CA THR A 243 -19.85 -10.93 -18.88
C THR A 243 -18.64 -11.44 -18.09
N PHE A 244 -18.84 -12.00 -16.90
CA PHE A 244 -17.74 -12.63 -16.14
C PHE A 244 -17.09 -13.76 -16.92
N PHE A 245 -17.87 -14.63 -17.57
CA PHE A 245 -17.33 -15.70 -18.39
C PHE A 245 -16.48 -15.20 -19.56
N VAL A 246 -16.90 -14.12 -20.23
CA VAL A 246 -16.11 -13.46 -21.29
C VAL A 246 -14.82 -12.88 -20.72
N GLY A 247 -14.90 -12.21 -19.57
CA GLY A 247 -13.73 -11.64 -18.88
C GLY A 247 -12.70 -12.72 -18.52
N ILE A 248 -13.14 -13.84 -17.94
CA ILE A 248 -12.28 -14.99 -17.60
C ILE A 248 -11.61 -15.56 -18.87
N ALA A 249 -12.35 -15.72 -19.97
CA ALA A 249 -11.80 -16.20 -21.23
C ALA A 249 -10.76 -15.24 -21.81
N THR A 250 -11.01 -13.93 -21.70
CA THR A 250 -10.12 -12.87 -22.17
C THR A 250 -8.84 -12.82 -21.34
N ILE A 251 -8.95 -12.88 -20.01
CA ILE A 251 -7.80 -12.94 -19.09
C ILE A 251 -6.97 -14.19 -19.39
N ARG A 252 -7.59 -15.36 -19.60
CA ARG A 252 -6.86 -16.57 -20.04
C ARG A 252 -6.10 -16.30 -21.33
N ASN A 253 -6.73 -15.71 -22.35
CA ASN A 253 -6.03 -15.50 -23.63
C ASN A 253 -4.86 -14.53 -23.51
N ALA A 254 -4.99 -13.48 -22.69
CA ALA A 254 -3.96 -12.48 -22.46
C ALA A 254 -2.83 -12.97 -21.53
N LYS A 255 -3.13 -13.89 -20.60
CA LYS A 255 -2.24 -14.29 -19.49
C LYS A 255 -1.93 -15.78 -19.42
N SER A 256 -2.33 -16.59 -20.41
CA SER A 256 -2.00 -18.02 -20.40
C SER A 256 -0.68 -18.31 -21.09
N ALA A 257 -0.06 -19.42 -20.67
CA ALA A 257 1.11 -20.04 -21.28
C ALA A 257 0.92 -20.51 -22.74
N SER A 258 -0.27 -20.36 -23.33
CA SER A 258 -0.62 -20.96 -24.64
C SER A 258 -0.33 -20.05 -25.84
N HIS A 259 -0.06 -18.77 -25.61
CA HIS A 259 0.37 -17.82 -26.63
C HIS A 259 1.81 -17.39 -26.35
N GLY A 260 2.59 -17.10 -27.41
CA GLY A 260 3.98 -16.69 -27.25
C GLY A 260 4.08 -15.49 -26.32
N LYS A 261 5.00 -15.57 -25.34
CA LYS A 261 5.30 -14.47 -24.43
C LYS A 261 6.16 -13.46 -25.19
N ASP A 262 5.65 -12.25 -25.40
CA ASP A 262 6.45 -11.14 -25.92
C ASP A 262 7.32 -10.54 -24.82
N ASP A 263 8.20 -9.61 -25.19
CA ASP A 263 9.12 -8.96 -24.24
C ASP A 263 8.38 -8.11 -23.18
N GLU A 264 7.09 -7.81 -23.38
CA GLU A 264 6.23 -7.05 -22.47
C GLU A 264 5.34 -7.95 -21.59
N TYR A 265 5.54 -9.27 -21.64
CA TYR A 265 4.71 -10.21 -20.90
C TYR A 265 4.85 -10.05 -19.37
N VAL A 266 3.76 -9.65 -18.72
CA VAL A 266 3.65 -9.64 -17.26
C VAL A 266 2.79 -10.81 -16.78
N PRO A 267 3.36 -11.76 -16.00
CA PRO A 267 2.60 -12.89 -15.46
C PRO A 267 1.49 -12.41 -14.51
N PRO A 268 0.35 -13.13 -14.43
CA PRO A 268 -0.71 -12.81 -13.49
C PRO A 268 -0.28 -13.03 -12.05
N THR A 269 -0.78 -12.19 -11.14
CA THR A 269 -0.57 -12.34 -9.70
C THR A 269 -1.47 -13.44 -9.13
N SER A 270 -1.11 -13.97 -7.95
CA SER A 270 -1.94 -14.93 -7.21
C SER A 270 -3.32 -14.34 -6.89
N ASP A 271 -3.40 -13.06 -6.50
CA ASP A 271 -4.67 -12.37 -6.21
C ASP A 271 -5.61 -12.31 -7.42
N LEU A 272 -5.07 -12.04 -8.62
CA LEU A 272 -5.85 -12.05 -9.85
C LEU A 272 -6.35 -13.46 -10.16
N ALA A 273 -5.48 -14.47 -10.04
CA ALA A 273 -5.85 -15.86 -10.25
C ALA A 273 -6.93 -16.33 -9.25
N GLN A 274 -6.81 -15.95 -7.98
CA GLN A 274 -7.81 -16.23 -6.95
C GLN A 274 -9.16 -15.62 -7.30
N THR A 275 -9.17 -14.33 -7.68
CA THR A 275 -10.39 -13.61 -8.06
C THR A 275 -11.07 -14.29 -9.26
N VAL A 276 -10.30 -14.65 -10.27
CA VAL A 276 -10.80 -15.40 -11.44
C VAL A 276 -11.37 -16.76 -11.03
N ASN A 277 -10.72 -17.48 -10.11
CA ASN A 277 -11.19 -18.77 -9.63
C ASN A 277 -12.51 -18.68 -8.84
N HIS A 278 -12.64 -17.69 -7.96
CA HIS A 278 -13.86 -17.43 -7.21
C HIS A 278 -15.01 -16.99 -8.11
N LEU A 279 -14.77 -16.05 -9.03
CA LEU A 279 -15.78 -15.63 -10.00
C LEU A 279 -16.23 -16.80 -10.89
N ALA A 280 -15.30 -17.63 -11.35
CA ALA A 280 -15.61 -18.83 -12.12
C ALA A 280 -16.52 -19.79 -11.33
N GLY A 281 -16.22 -20.02 -10.05
CA GLY A 281 -17.01 -20.88 -9.16
C GLY A 281 -18.41 -20.33 -8.91
N VAL A 282 -18.51 -19.10 -8.41
CA VAL A 282 -19.79 -18.45 -8.06
C VAL A 282 -20.71 -18.33 -9.27
N ALA A 283 -20.18 -17.86 -10.39
CA ALA A 283 -20.92 -17.72 -11.64
C ALA A 283 -21.43 -19.08 -12.16
N SER A 284 -20.59 -20.12 -12.05
CA SER A 284 -20.96 -21.49 -12.43
C SER A 284 -22.10 -22.04 -11.58
N VAL A 285 -22.02 -21.90 -10.25
CA VAL A 285 -23.08 -22.34 -9.35
C VAL A 285 -24.39 -21.59 -9.64
N PHE A 286 -24.33 -20.28 -9.86
CA PHE A 286 -25.52 -19.49 -10.14
C PHE A 286 -26.24 -19.98 -11.40
N VAL A 287 -25.51 -20.19 -12.51
CA VAL A 287 -26.08 -20.70 -13.76
C VAL A 287 -26.63 -22.12 -13.59
N MET A 288 -25.94 -22.98 -12.85
CA MET A 288 -26.42 -24.33 -12.55
C MET A 288 -27.75 -24.30 -11.78
N LYS A 289 -27.84 -23.49 -10.72
CA LYS A 289 -29.08 -23.36 -9.92
C LYS A 289 -30.26 -22.87 -10.77
N GLN A 290 -30.04 -21.87 -11.62
CA GLN A 290 -31.09 -21.38 -12.51
C GLN A 290 -31.49 -22.43 -13.55
N THR A 291 -30.53 -23.21 -14.06
CA THR A 291 -30.80 -24.33 -14.96
C THR A 291 -31.63 -25.41 -14.26
N ASP A 292 -31.32 -25.76 -13.02
CA ASP A 292 -32.06 -26.77 -12.24
C ASP A 292 -33.49 -26.30 -11.92
N ILE A 293 -33.67 -25.02 -11.59
CA ILE A 293 -35.00 -24.43 -11.37
C ILE A 293 -35.85 -24.53 -12.65
N TYR A 294 -35.25 -24.19 -13.80
CA TYR A 294 -35.90 -24.31 -15.10
C TYR A 294 -36.32 -25.77 -15.38
N LEU A 295 -35.41 -26.74 -15.15
CA LEU A 295 -35.68 -28.16 -15.40
C LEU A 295 -36.76 -28.74 -14.49
N LYS A 296 -36.83 -28.32 -13.22
CA LYS A 296 -37.86 -28.77 -12.27
C LYS A 296 -39.24 -28.19 -12.54
N SER A 297 -39.30 -27.08 -13.27
CA SER A 297 -40.54 -26.34 -13.57
C SER A 297 -41.10 -26.66 -14.97
N LYS A 298 -40.46 -27.56 -15.70
CA LYS A 298 -40.89 -28.09 -17.01
C LYS A 298 -41.64 -29.39 -16.82
#